data_AF-A0A2E1KC01-F1
#
_entry.id   AF-A0A2E1KC01-F1
#
_cell.length_a   1.000
_cell.length_b   1.000
_cell.length_c   1.000
_cell.angle_alpha   90.00
_cell.angle_beta   90.00
_cell.angle_gamma   90.00
#
_symmetry.space_group_name_H-M   'P 1'
#
loop_
_entity.id
_entity.type
_entity.pdbx_description
1 polymer ?
#
loop_
_entity_poly.entity_id
_entity_poly.type
_entity_poly.pdbx_seq_one_letter_code
_entity_poly.pdbx_strand_id
1 'polypeptide(L)'
;LATYAGLNLLILMIFVFATRFSSNRYSVLLCIIVLLFVPIVIRMKFLEYDLNRQKAFVIAMSLVFFFCFIDSFFSFGRSKSFITEANLWIKDHPSVPILTNNYSIAYESGRIKNYDQTKPFINRDDLMRLPDKALVAVEYEGTLSELEAILVENGVQNYVAFSAIFPRESSELNAAKIVIFERISESGE
;
A
#
# COMPACT_ATOMS: atom_id res chain seq x y z
N LEU A 1 -25.79 13.81 -31.26
CA LEU A 1 -24.74 12.78 -31.20
C LEU A 1 -23.70 13.09 -30.10
N ALA A 2 -23.02 14.24 -30.16
CA ALA A 2 -22.00 14.62 -29.17
C ALA A 2 -22.55 14.76 -27.72
N THR A 3 -23.77 15.28 -27.56
CA THR A 3 -24.46 15.38 -26.26
C THR A 3 -24.80 14.02 -25.66
N TYR A 4 -25.28 13.08 -26.47
CA TYR A 4 -25.55 11.70 -26.05
C TYR A 4 -24.26 10.94 -25.70
N ALA A 5 -23.20 11.13 -26.49
CA ALA A 5 -21.89 10.55 -26.20
C ALA A 5 -21.30 11.10 -24.89
N GLY A 6 -21.40 12.42 -24.66
CA GLY A 6 -20.96 13.05 -23.42
C GLY A 6 -21.73 12.57 -22.19
N LEU A 7 -23.05 12.40 -22.32
CA LEU A 7 -23.89 11.91 -21.23
C LEU A 7 -23.58 10.45 -20.87
N ASN A 8 -23.38 9.59 -21.88
CA ASN A 8 -22.96 8.21 -21.67
C ASN A 8 -21.56 8.12 -21.03
N LEU A 9 -20.62 8.97 -21.46
CA LEU A 9 -19.28 9.05 -20.88
C LEU A 9 -19.34 9.48 -19.39
N LEU A 10 -20.19 10.45 -19.08
CA LEU A 10 -20.39 10.96 -17.72
C LEU A 10 -20.98 9.88 -16.80
N ILE A 11 -21.97 9.13 -17.29
CA ILE A 11 -22.56 8.00 -16.56
C ILE A 11 -21.51 6.91 -16.31
N LEU A 12 -20.67 6.61 -17.31
CA LEU A 12 -19.56 5.66 -17.18
C LEU A 12 -18.54 6.11 -16.12
N MET A 13 -18.15 7.38 -16.14
CA MET A 13 -17.24 7.97 -15.14
C MET A 13 -17.82 7.85 -13.72
N ILE A 14 -19.08 8.25 -13.52
CA ILE A 14 -19.75 8.16 -12.22
C ILE A 14 -19.82 6.70 -11.76
N PHE A 15 -20.14 5.77 -12.66
CA PHE A 15 -20.22 4.35 -12.35
C PHE A 15 -18.88 3.75 -11.92
N VAL A 16 -17.78 4.07 -12.62
CA VAL A 16 -16.43 3.62 -12.27
C VAL A 16 -15.99 4.15 -10.90
N PHE A 17 -16.27 5.41 -10.59
CA PHE A 17 -15.95 6.00 -9.30
C PHE A 17 -16.83 5.45 -8.17
N ALA A 18 -18.14 5.28 -8.39
CA ALA A 18 -19.09 4.85 -7.37
C ALA A 18 -18.95 3.37 -7.00
N THR A 19 -18.64 2.50 -7.95
CA THR A 19 -18.58 1.05 -7.69
C THR A 19 -17.28 0.58 -7.05
N ARG A 20 -16.29 1.47 -6.83
CA ARG A 20 -14.99 1.15 -6.19
C ARG A 20 -14.31 -0.09 -6.82
N PHE A 21 -14.67 -0.44 -8.06
CA PHE A 21 -14.44 -1.77 -8.65
C PHE A 21 -13.15 -1.86 -9.46
N SER A 22 -12.49 -0.74 -9.74
CA SER A 22 -11.16 -0.81 -10.32
C SER A 22 -10.16 -1.12 -9.22
N SER A 23 -9.78 -2.39 -9.12
CA SER A 23 -8.40 -2.74 -8.80
C SER A 23 -7.50 -1.69 -9.47
N ASN A 24 -6.59 -1.07 -8.71
CA ASN A 24 -5.73 0.05 -9.13
C ASN A 24 -5.17 -0.10 -10.57
N ARG A 25 -5.00 -1.35 -11.00
CA ARG A 25 -4.60 -1.82 -12.34
C ARG A 25 -5.44 -1.25 -13.51
N TYR A 26 -6.77 -1.23 -13.41
CA TYR A 26 -7.62 -0.82 -14.56
C TYR A 26 -7.75 0.69 -14.70
N SER A 27 -7.72 1.44 -13.59
CA SER A 27 -7.71 2.90 -13.61
C SER A 27 -6.43 3.47 -14.23
N VAL A 28 -5.28 2.85 -13.95
CA VAL A 28 -4.00 3.25 -14.56
C VAL A 28 -4.04 3.08 -16.08
N LEU A 29 -4.57 1.95 -16.57
CA LEU A 29 -4.68 1.69 -18.00
C LEU A 29 -5.60 2.70 -18.71
N LEU A 30 -6.73 3.04 -18.09
CA LEU A 30 -7.62 4.10 -18.59
C LEU A 30 -6.92 5.46 -18.65
N CYS A 31 -6.20 5.85 -17.59
CA CYS A 31 -5.44 7.09 -17.56
C CYS A 31 -4.38 7.15 -18.67
N ILE A 32 -3.65 6.05 -18.91
CA ILE A 32 -2.65 5.97 -19.98
C ILE A 32 -3.32 6.15 -21.36
N ILE A 33 -4.46 5.49 -21.60
CA ILE A 33 -5.20 5.65 -22.86
C ILE A 33 -5.63 7.11 -23.05
N VAL A 34 -6.20 7.75 -22.02
CA VAL A 34 -6.60 9.17 -22.07
C VAL A 34 -5.39 10.08 -22.33
N LEU A 35 -4.26 9.84 -21.64
CA LEU A 35 -3.00 10.56 -21.85
C LEU A 35 -2.49 10.44 -23.29
N LEU A 36 -2.74 9.32 -23.97
CA LEU A 36 -2.35 9.10 -25.37
C LEU A 36 -3.11 10.03 -26.34
N PHE A 37 -4.33 10.45 -25.98
CA PHE A 37 -5.11 11.41 -26.77
C PHE A 37 -4.72 12.87 -26.53
N VAL A 38 -4.09 13.19 -25.40
CA VAL A 38 -3.63 14.55 -25.07
C VAL A 38 -2.79 15.18 -26.20
N PRO A 39 -1.72 14.55 -26.75
CA PRO A 39 -0.93 15.15 -27.82
C PRO A 39 -1.74 15.36 -29.12
N ILE A 40 -2.72 14.50 -29.40
CA ILE A 40 -3.58 14.59 -30.59
C ILE A 40 -4.47 15.84 -30.49
N VAL A 41 -5.12 16.03 -29.33
CA VAL A 41 -5.99 17.19 -29.07
C VAL A 41 -5.18 18.49 -29.08
N ILE A 42 -4.00 18.48 -28.46
CA ILE A 42 -3.06 19.60 -28.48
C ILE A 42 -2.72 19.99 -29.92
N ARG A 43 -2.33 19.03 -30.76
CA ARG A 43 -1.97 19.30 -32.16
C ARG A 43 -3.12 19.89 -32.96
N MET A 44 -4.35 19.37 -32.78
CA MET A 44 -5.53 19.91 -33.45
C MET A 44 -5.78 21.37 -33.08
N LYS A 45 -5.69 21.72 -31.80
CA LYS A 45 -5.91 23.10 -31.34
C LYS A 45 -4.76 24.04 -31.69
N PHE A 46 -3.53 23.54 -31.72
CA PHE A 46 -2.36 24.34 -32.08
C PHE A 46 -2.42 24.89 -33.51
N LEU A 47 -2.95 24.10 -34.46
CA LEU A 47 -3.13 24.49 -35.85
C LEU A 47 -4.19 25.59 -36.07
N GLU A 48 -5.13 25.75 -35.13
CA GLU A 48 -6.18 26.79 -35.17
C GLU A 48 -5.72 28.12 -34.55
N TYR A 49 -4.55 28.16 -33.88
CA TYR A 49 -4.07 29.35 -33.20
C TYR A 49 -3.19 30.23 -34.09
N ASP A 50 -3.39 31.55 -33.95
CA ASP A 50 -2.51 32.57 -34.50
C ASP A 50 -1.13 32.58 -33.79
N LEU A 51 -0.10 33.13 -34.43
CA LEU A 51 1.30 33.08 -33.99
C LEU A 51 1.52 33.51 -32.52
N ASN A 52 0.79 34.53 -32.07
CA ASN A 52 0.93 35.03 -30.70
C ASN A 52 0.27 34.09 -29.67
N ARG A 53 -0.86 33.45 -30.03
CA ARG A 53 -1.53 32.43 -29.20
C ARG A 53 -0.75 31.12 -29.15
N GLN A 54 -0.07 30.75 -30.25
CA GLN A 54 0.82 29.59 -30.28
C GLN A 54 1.97 29.72 -29.27
N LYS A 55 2.62 30.89 -29.19
CA LYS A 55 3.69 31.14 -28.21
C LYS A 55 3.19 31.01 -26.77
N ALA A 56 2.05 31.64 -26.46
CA ALA A 56 1.44 31.55 -25.13
C ALA A 56 1.07 30.11 -24.76
N PHE A 57 0.54 29.35 -25.72
CA PHE A 57 0.17 27.94 -25.54
C PHE A 57 1.40 27.05 -25.28
N VAL A 58 2.50 27.23 -26.02
CA VAL A 58 3.76 26.49 -25.80
C VAL A 58 4.34 26.78 -24.42
N ILE A 59 4.30 28.03 -23.97
CA ILE A 59 4.75 28.43 -22.63
C ILE A 59 3.89 27.77 -21.57
N ALA A 60 2.55 27.84 -21.68
CA ALA A 60 1.63 27.21 -20.75
C ALA A 60 1.83 25.70 -20.67
N MET A 61 1.97 25.04 -21.82
CA MET A 61 2.20 23.60 -21.89
C MET A 61 3.55 23.19 -21.27
N SER A 62 4.60 23.99 -21.50
CA SER A 62 5.91 23.78 -20.88
C SER A 62 5.84 23.90 -19.36
N LEU A 63 5.07 24.87 -18.84
CA LEU A 63 4.86 25.02 -17.39
C LEU A 63 4.10 23.82 -16.80
N VAL A 64 3.08 23.30 -17.49
CA VAL A 64 2.34 22.11 -17.05
C VAL A 64 3.25 20.88 -17.04
N PHE A 65 4.02 20.64 -18.10
CA PHE A 65 4.97 19.52 -18.13
C PHE A 65 6.07 19.67 -17.07
N PHE A 66 6.55 20.89 -16.83
CA PHE A 66 7.53 21.15 -15.79
C PHE A 66 6.95 20.91 -14.39
N PHE A 67 5.70 21.31 -14.16
CA PHE A 67 4.99 21.00 -12.92
C PHE A 67 4.83 19.47 -12.73
N CYS A 68 4.37 18.75 -13.76
CA CYS A 68 4.27 17.29 -13.72
C CYS A 68 5.64 16.61 -13.52
N PHE A 69 6.70 17.17 -14.09
CA PHE A 69 8.06 16.69 -13.89
C PHE A 69 8.47 16.81 -12.42
N ILE A 70 8.27 17.98 -11.80
CA ILE A 70 8.56 18.18 -10.37
C ILE A 70 7.71 17.24 -9.51
N ASP A 71 6.40 17.16 -9.78
CA ASP A 71 5.47 16.28 -9.07
C ASP A 71 5.89 14.79 -9.14
N SER A 72 6.47 14.37 -10.27
CA SER A 72 7.01 13.01 -10.43
C SER A 72 8.21 12.71 -9.51
N PHE A 73 9.00 13.71 -9.09
CA PHE A 73 10.12 13.50 -8.16
C PHE A 73 9.66 13.53 -6.70
N PHE A 74 8.61 14.28 -6.40
CA PHE A 74 8.08 14.39 -5.05
C PHE A 74 6.87 13.48 -4.87
N SER A 75 7.13 12.22 -4.52
CA SER A 75 6.08 11.32 -4.04
C SER A 75 5.56 11.84 -2.69
N PHE A 76 4.44 12.59 -2.71
CA PHE A 76 3.61 12.89 -1.53
C PHE A 76 2.92 11.62 -0.95
N GLY A 77 3.53 10.45 -1.13
CA GLY A 77 3.08 9.20 -0.53
C GLY A 77 3.34 9.21 0.97
N ARG A 78 2.38 8.70 1.73
CA ARG A 78 2.52 8.54 3.20
C ARG A 78 3.78 7.72 3.52
N SER A 79 4.52 8.16 4.54
CA SER A 79 5.78 7.51 4.93
C SER A 79 5.54 6.03 5.26
N LYS A 80 6.43 5.17 4.76
CA LYS A 80 6.49 3.74 5.10
C LYS A 80 7.63 3.44 6.06
N SER A 81 8.04 4.42 6.86
CA SER A 81 9.17 4.31 7.79
C SER A 81 8.98 3.16 8.78
N PHE A 82 7.74 2.93 9.23
CA PHE A 82 7.37 1.81 10.11
C PHE A 82 7.78 0.43 9.57
N ILE A 83 7.72 0.21 8.25
CA ILE A 83 8.16 -1.05 7.62
C ILE A 83 9.68 -1.17 7.69
N THR A 84 10.38 -0.08 7.37
CA THR A 84 11.85 -0.02 7.42
C THR A 84 12.35 -0.25 8.84
N GLU A 85 11.74 0.40 9.83
CA GLU A 85 12.08 0.25 11.25
C GLU A 85 11.82 -1.17 11.74
N ALA A 86 10.66 -1.75 11.41
CA ALA A 86 10.36 -3.14 11.74
C ALA A 86 11.38 -4.12 11.11
N ASN A 87 11.76 -3.90 9.85
CA ASN A 87 12.75 -4.72 9.17
C ASN A 87 14.15 -4.62 9.79
N LEU A 88 14.57 -3.41 10.19
CA LEU A 88 15.83 -3.22 10.90
C LEU A 88 15.82 -3.97 12.24
N TRP A 89 14.74 -3.86 13.00
CA TRP A 89 14.58 -4.58 14.26
C TRP A 89 14.61 -6.11 14.08
N ILE A 90 13.96 -6.63 13.03
CA ILE A 90 13.96 -8.07 12.69
C ILE A 90 15.36 -8.53 12.30
N LYS A 91 16.09 -7.70 11.55
CA LYS A 91 17.46 -8.02 11.10
C LYS A 91 18.45 -8.11 12.27
N ASP A 92 18.27 -7.28 13.29
CA ASP A 92 19.09 -7.29 14.49
C ASP A 92 18.70 -8.41 15.47
N HIS A 93 17.54 -9.06 15.26
CA HIS A 93 17.12 -10.24 16.01
C HIS A 93 17.75 -11.55 15.50
N PRO A 94 17.92 -12.57 16.37
CA PRO A 94 18.40 -13.88 15.96
C PRO A 94 17.66 -14.41 14.74
N SER A 95 18.38 -15.16 13.88
CA SER A 95 17.81 -15.76 12.67
C SER A 95 16.89 -16.94 13.00
N VAL A 96 15.73 -16.62 13.57
CA VAL A 96 14.63 -17.53 13.86
C VAL A 96 13.59 -17.48 12.73
N PRO A 97 12.80 -18.55 12.54
CA PRO A 97 11.67 -18.54 11.62
C PRO A 97 10.72 -17.37 11.89
N ILE A 98 10.18 -16.79 10.82
CA ILE A 98 9.24 -15.68 10.89
C ILE A 98 7.97 -16.00 10.10
N LEU A 99 6.83 -15.64 10.67
CA LEU A 99 5.54 -15.62 10.00
C LEU A 99 5.08 -14.17 9.89
N THR A 100 4.63 -13.76 8.71
CA THR A 100 4.12 -12.40 8.50
C THR A 100 3.03 -12.39 7.45
N ASN A 101 2.15 -11.40 7.51
CA ASN A 101 1.20 -11.06 6.46
C ASN A 101 1.67 -9.91 5.56
N ASN A 102 2.87 -9.37 5.80
CA ASN A 102 3.44 -8.27 5.02
C ASN A 102 4.51 -8.78 4.06
N TYR A 103 4.31 -8.53 2.77
CA TYR A 103 5.25 -8.95 1.71
C TYR A 103 6.64 -8.31 1.87
N SER A 104 6.71 -7.03 2.23
CA SER A 104 8.00 -6.34 2.39
C SER A 104 8.81 -6.93 3.53
N ILE A 105 8.17 -7.29 4.66
CA ILE A 105 8.83 -7.99 5.77
C ILE A 105 9.28 -9.38 5.34
N ALA A 106 8.43 -10.11 4.62
CA ALA A 106 8.76 -11.45 4.12
C ALA A 106 10.00 -11.44 3.22
N TYR A 107 10.06 -10.48 2.28
CA TYR A 107 11.17 -10.30 1.36
C TYR A 107 12.45 -9.84 2.07
N GLU A 108 12.40 -8.74 2.81
CA GLU A 108 13.57 -8.10 3.43
C GLU A 108 14.18 -8.95 4.56
N SER A 109 13.37 -9.77 5.25
CA SER A 109 13.89 -10.67 6.27
C SER A 109 14.85 -11.72 5.69
N GLY A 110 14.66 -12.14 4.44
CA GLY A 110 15.39 -13.24 3.82
C GLY A 110 15.13 -14.63 4.43
N ARG A 111 14.16 -14.74 5.34
CA ARG A 111 13.88 -15.99 6.11
C ARG A 111 12.72 -16.81 5.53
N ILE A 112 11.92 -16.23 4.65
CA ILE A 112 10.78 -16.87 3.99
C ILE A 112 11.15 -17.18 2.54
N LYS A 113 11.15 -18.47 2.17
CA LYS A 113 11.52 -18.90 0.81
C LYS A 113 10.50 -18.44 -0.26
N ASN A 114 9.22 -18.67 -0.01
CA ASN A 114 8.12 -18.29 -0.91
C ASN A 114 7.48 -16.98 -0.43
N TYR A 115 8.29 -15.93 -0.28
CA TYR A 115 7.83 -14.63 0.25
C TYR A 115 6.73 -13.99 -0.62
N ASP A 116 6.67 -14.36 -1.89
CA ASP A 116 5.66 -13.95 -2.87
C ASP A 116 4.28 -14.57 -2.63
N GLN A 117 4.22 -15.66 -1.85
CA GLN A 117 2.98 -16.35 -1.48
C GLN A 117 2.49 -15.97 -0.07
N THR A 118 3.05 -14.91 0.51
CA THR A 118 2.62 -14.37 1.81
C THR A 118 1.12 -14.08 1.80
N LYS A 119 0.38 -14.73 2.71
CA LYS A 119 -1.06 -14.55 2.84
C LYS A 119 -1.37 -13.21 3.53
N PRO A 120 -2.45 -12.51 3.15
CA PRO A 120 -2.85 -11.26 3.82
C PRO A 120 -3.35 -11.48 5.26
N PHE A 121 -3.68 -12.71 5.63
CA PHE A 121 -4.14 -13.09 6.97
C PHE A 121 -3.30 -14.24 7.51
N ILE A 122 -3.05 -14.21 8.81
CA ILE A 122 -2.35 -15.26 9.54
C ILE A 122 -3.40 -16.17 10.16
N ASN A 123 -3.37 -17.46 9.79
CA ASN A 123 -4.25 -18.46 10.35
C ASN A 123 -3.66 -19.06 11.62
N ARG A 124 -4.53 -19.49 12.55
CA ARG A 124 -4.12 -20.19 13.77
C ARG A 124 -3.24 -21.39 13.49
N ASP A 125 -3.58 -22.22 12.51
CA ASP A 125 -2.78 -23.41 12.19
C ASP A 125 -1.35 -23.07 11.74
N ASP A 126 -1.18 -21.97 11.01
CA ASP A 126 0.14 -21.51 10.55
C ASP A 126 0.97 -20.99 11.74
N LEU A 127 0.32 -20.32 12.71
CA LEU A 127 0.92 -19.90 13.98
C LEU A 127 1.35 -21.11 14.84
N MET A 128 0.52 -22.15 14.92
CA MET A 128 0.78 -23.33 15.75
C MET A 128 1.92 -24.21 15.21
N ARG A 129 2.19 -24.16 13.90
CA ARG A 129 3.31 -24.88 13.28
C ARG A 129 4.67 -24.21 13.50
N LEU A 130 4.70 -22.97 13.99
CA LEU A 130 5.95 -22.29 14.26
C LEU A 130 6.66 -22.90 15.47
N PRO A 131 8.00 -23.00 15.43
CA PRO A 131 8.76 -23.38 16.60
C PRO A 131 8.72 -22.27 17.66
N ASP A 132 9.07 -22.64 18.90
CA ASP A 132 9.24 -21.68 19.97
C ASP A 132 10.28 -20.61 19.61
N LYS A 133 10.05 -19.41 20.11
CA LYS A 133 10.83 -18.20 19.85
C LYS A 133 10.80 -17.73 18.40
N ALA A 134 9.97 -18.33 17.54
CA ALA A 134 9.72 -17.80 16.20
C ALA A 134 9.06 -16.42 16.29
N LEU A 135 9.35 -15.56 15.31
CA LEU A 135 8.75 -14.24 15.23
C LEU A 135 7.44 -14.28 14.44
N VAL A 136 6.48 -13.47 14.87
CA VAL A 136 5.21 -13.27 14.18
C VAL A 136 5.03 -11.77 13.97
N ALA A 137 5.27 -11.29 12.75
CA ALA A 137 5.16 -9.88 12.40
C ALA A 137 3.82 -9.62 11.69
N VAL A 138 2.91 -8.91 12.35
CA VAL A 138 1.56 -8.65 11.87
C VAL A 138 1.44 -7.19 11.45
N GLU A 139 1.19 -6.95 10.17
CA GLU A 139 0.65 -5.67 9.73
C GLU A 139 -0.85 -5.63 10.04
N TYR A 140 -1.26 -4.68 10.86
CA TYR A 140 -2.65 -4.50 11.27
C TYR A 140 -3.07 -3.05 11.03
N GLU A 141 -4.34 -2.83 10.73
CA GLU A 141 -4.91 -1.48 10.55
C GLU A 141 -6.02 -1.31 11.59
N GLY A 142 -5.61 -0.93 12.80
CA GLY A 142 -6.47 -0.74 13.95
C GLY A 142 -5.66 -0.44 15.20
N THR A 143 -6.30 -0.55 16.36
CA THR A 143 -5.66 -0.31 17.66
C THR A 143 -5.06 -1.59 18.24
N LEU A 144 -4.08 -1.43 19.14
CA LEU A 144 -3.49 -2.58 19.84
C LEU A 144 -4.54 -3.35 20.65
N SER A 145 -5.50 -2.66 21.27
CA SER A 145 -6.59 -3.27 22.05
C SER A 145 -7.53 -4.12 21.18
N GLU A 146 -7.81 -3.69 19.95
CA GLU A 146 -8.59 -4.50 19.00
C GLU A 146 -7.82 -5.76 18.58
N LEU A 147 -6.50 -5.63 18.35
CA LEU A 147 -5.65 -6.77 18.04
C LEU A 147 -5.59 -7.77 19.20
N GLU A 148 -5.45 -7.29 20.44
CA GLU A 148 -5.51 -8.13 21.64
C GLU A 148 -6.86 -8.86 21.77
N ALA A 149 -7.97 -8.15 21.53
CA ALA A 149 -9.30 -8.77 21.53
C ALA A 149 -9.42 -9.88 20.47
N ILE A 150 -8.84 -9.70 19.28
CA ILE A 150 -8.79 -10.73 18.23
C ILE A 150 -7.94 -11.93 18.68
N LEU A 151 -6.79 -11.69 19.32
CA LEU A 151 -5.95 -12.78 19.85
C LEU A 151 -6.70 -13.59 20.91
N VAL A 152 -7.53 -12.93 21.71
CA VAL A 152 -8.37 -13.56 22.74
C VAL A 152 -9.52 -14.35 22.14
N GLU A 153 -10.26 -13.75 21.22
CA GLU A 153 -11.36 -14.40 20.51
C GLU A 153 -10.91 -15.67 19.78
N ASN A 154 -9.69 -15.66 19.23
CA ASN A 154 -9.12 -16.81 18.52
C ASN A 154 -8.38 -17.80 19.44
N GLY A 155 -8.32 -17.54 20.75
CA GLY A 155 -7.66 -18.41 21.73
C GLY A 155 -6.17 -18.58 21.49
N VAL A 156 -5.50 -17.57 20.91
CA VAL A 156 -4.07 -17.59 20.58
C VAL A 156 -3.22 -16.73 21.51
N GLN A 157 -3.83 -15.95 22.41
CA GLN A 157 -3.17 -15.03 23.33
C GLN A 157 -2.04 -15.69 24.16
N ASN A 158 -2.20 -16.94 24.59
CA ASN A 158 -1.25 -17.66 25.44
C ASN A 158 -0.08 -18.26 24.65
N TYR A 159 -0.13 -18.15 23.32
CA TYR A 159 0.84 -18.73 22.40
C TYR A 159 1.78 -17.67 21.82
N VAL A 160 1.53 -16.40 22.12
CA VAL A 160 2.31 -15.27 21.62
C VAL A 160 2.64 -14.29 22.75
N ALA A 161 3.90 -13.88 22.83
CA ALA A 161 4.35 -12.82 23.71
C ALA A 161 4.61 -11.55 22.89
N PHE A 162 4.15 -10.40 23.36
CA PHE A 162 4.44 -9.12 22.70
C PHE A 162 5.93 -8.81 22.77
N SER A 163 6.52 -8.40 21.64
CA SER A 163 7.95 -8.08 21.54
C SER A 163 8.20 -6.62 21.13
N ALA A 164 7.55 -6.14 20.07
CA ALA A 164 7.73 -4.77 19.59
C ALA A 164 6.50 -4.23 18.83
N ILE A 165 6.36 -2.91 18.80
CA ILE A 165 5.35 -2.18 18.05
C ILE A 165 5.98 -1.08 17.22
N PHE A 166 5.54 -0.96 15.97
CA PHE A 166 5.95 0.07 15.04
C PHE A 166 4.69 0.82 14.58
N PRO A 167 4.40 1.97 15.20
CA PRO A 167 3.25 2.78 14.84
C PRO A 167 3.48 3.46 13.49
N ARG A 168 2.39 3.88 12.85
CA ARG A 168 2.44 4.60 11.57
C ARG A 168 3.14 5.95 11.70
N GLU A 169 2.80 6.69 12.74
CA GLU A 169 3.38 7.98 13.09
C GLU A 169 3.66 7.98 14.60
N SER A 170 4.73 8.66 15.02
CA SER A 170 5.13 8.73 16.44
C SER A 170 4.07 9.39 17.35
N SER A 171 3.16 10.17 16.76
CA SER A 171 2.02 10.82 17.44
C SER A 171 0.82 9.89 17.64
N GLU A 172 0.70 8.83 16.84
CA GLU A 172 -0.43 7.88 16.88
C GLU A 172 0.00 6.57 17.55
N LEU A 173 0.44 6.66 18.81
CA LEU A 173 0.91 5.49 19.57
C LEU A 173 -0.12 4.35 19.65
N ASN A 174 -1.41 4.68 19.49
CA ASN A 174 -2.52 3.73 19.53
C ASN A 174 -2.83 3.07 18.18
N ALA A 175 -2.29 3.58 17.07
CA ALA A 175 -2.49 3.01 15.73
C ALA A 175 -1.28 2.14 15.36
N ALA A 176 -1.29 0.93 15.90
CA ALA A 176 -0.24 -0.06 15.63
C ALA A 176 -0.30 -0.46 14.15
N LYS A 177 0.78 -0.22 13.40
CA LYS A 177 0.82 -0.60 11.98
C LYS A 177 1.53 -1.92 11.77
N ILE A 178 2.66 -2.15 12.45
CA ILE A 178 3.29 -3.47 12.57
C ILE A 178 3.44 -3.81 14.05
N VAL A 179 2.98 -4.99 14.43
CA VAL A 179 3.19 -5.58 15.75
C VAL A 179 3.98 -6.86 15.60
N ILE A 180 5.03 -7.01 16.39
CA ILE A 180 5.86 -8.21 16.41
C ILE A 180 5.61 -8.96 17.72
N PHE A 181 5.26 -10.23 17.57
CA PHE A 181 5.15 -11.17 18.65
C PHE A 181 6.23 -12.25 18.58
N GLU A 182 6.54 -12.85 19.70
CA GLU A 182 7.36 -14.06 19.82
C GLU A 182 6.47 -15.25 20.15
N ARG A 183 6.65 -16.37 19.45
CA ARG A 183 5.94 -17.62 19.71
C ARG A 183 6.44 -18.22 21.03
N ILE A 184 5.53 -18.40 21.98
CA ILE A 184 5.82 -19.07 23.26
C ILE A 184 5.11 -20.41 23.33
N SER A 185 5.80 -21.52 23.59
CA SER A 185 5.10 -22.78 23.89
C SER A 185 4.07 -22.50 24.98
N GLU A 186 2.87 -23.04 24.84
CA GLU A 186 1.93 -23.08 25.96
C GLU A 186 2.71 -23.66 27.13
N SER A 187 3.03 -22.84 28.13
CA SER A 187 3.56 -23.40 29.35
C SER A 187 2.42 -24.24 29.90
N GLY A 188 2.58 -25.56 29.82
CA GLY A 188 2.02 -26.41 30.83
C GLY A 188 2.53 -25.89 32.16
N GLU A 189 1.69 -25.11 32.83
CA GLU A 189 1.41 -25.08 34.27
C GLU A 189 0.49 -23.89 34.59
#